data_AF-A0A9X4GSN7-F1
#
_entry.id   AF-A0A9X4GSN7-F1
#
_cell.length_a   1.000
_cell.length_b   1.000
_cell.length_c   1.000
_cell.angle_alpha   90.00
_cell.angle_beta   90.00
_cell.angle_gamma   90.00
#
_symmetry.space_group_name_H-M   'P 1'
#
loop_
_entity.id
_entity.type
_entity.pdbx_description
1 polymer ?
#
loop_
_entity_poly.entity_id
_entity_poly.type
_entity_poly.pdbx_seq_one_letter_code
_entity_poly.pdbx_strand_id
1 'polypeptide(L)'
;MTINKQALREEFQFMQDNYSDPADHDRQVIYIAAEALLDELEAKDSTIAAQQHEIRMLLNAIEEKPCPKCNDTGMADSGGTQPWGEPIEIECDCRQRDANTAELVATGIITKVGE
;
A
#
# COMPACT_ATOMS: atom_id res chain seq x y z
N MET A 1 -17.71 -15.79 -2.46
CA MET A 1 -17.84 -17.00 -1.62
C MET A 1 -16.73 -16.92 -0.59
N THR A 2 -17.06 -16.76 0.70
CA THR A 2 -16.08 -16.69 1.79
C THR A 2 -15.97 -18.06 2.43
N ILE A 3 -14.78 -18.65 2.36
CA ILE A 3 -14.49 -19.94 2.98
C ILE A 3 -14.32 -19.72 4.49
N ASN A 4 -15.01 -20.51 5.31
CA ASN A 4 -14.83 -20.49 6.76
C ASN A 4 -13.64 -21.38 7.14
N LYS A 5 -12.50 -20.76 7.46
CA LYS A 5 -11.26 -21.47 7.83
C LYS A 5 -11.39 -22.27 9.12
N GLN A 6 -12.17 -21.78 10.08
CA GLN A 6 -12.41 -22.50 11.34
C GLN A 6 -13.15 -23.81 11.09
N ALA A 7 -14.21 -23.78 10.27
CA ALA A 7 -14.94 -24.98 9.89
C ALA A 7 -14.03 -25.98 9.14
N LEU A 8 -13.13 -25.50 8.28
CA LEU A 8 -12.16 -26.38 7.60
C LEU A 8 -11.17 -27.04 8.57
N ARG A 9 -10.68 -26.32 9.57
CA ARG A 9 -9.77 -26.89 10.58
C ARG A 9 -10.46 -28.00 11.38
N GLU A 10 -11.70 -27.76 11.80
CA GLU A 10 -12.51 -28.75 12.52
C GLU A 10 -12.74 -30.02 11.69
N GLU A 11 -13.05 -29.88 10.40
CA GLU A 11 -13.19 -31.00 9.48
C GLU A 11 -11.87 -31.77 9.30
N PHE A 12 -10.74 -31.08 9.15
CA PHE A 12 -9.44 -31.75 9.02
C PHE A 12 -9.06 -32.51 10.28
N GLN A 13 -9.30 -31.95 11.46
CA GLN A 13 -9.02 -32.61 12.75
C GLN A 13 -9.93 -33.83 12.94
N PHE A 14 -11.23 -33.69 12.69
CA PHE A 14 -12.17 -34.80 12.75
C PHE A 14 -11.77 -35.96 11.82
N MET A 15 -11.30 -35.64 10.62
CA MET A 15 -10.87 -36.65 9.65
C MET A 15 -9.52 -37.29 10.02
N GLN A 16 -8.59 -36.55 10.65
CA GLN A 16 -7.37 -37.14 11.20
C GLN A 16 -7.67 -38.15 12.31
N ASP A 17 -8.61 -37.84 13.21
CA ASP A 17 -9.05 -38.76 14.27
C ASP A 17 -9.70 -40.02 13.69
N ASN A 18 -10.54 -39.86 12.66
CA ASN A 18 -11.21 -40.99 12.00
C ASN A 18 -10.26 -41.88 11.17
N TYR A 19 -9.13 -41.34 10.70
CA TYR A 19 -8.10 -42.07 9.94
C TYR A 19 -6.83 -42.30 10.75
N SER A 20 -6.96 -42.49 12.07
CA SER A 20 -5.84 -42.80 12.96
C SER A 20 -5.35 -44.26 12.91
N ASP A 21 -6.03 -45.15 12.18
CA ASP A 21 -5.57 -46.51 11.96
C ASP A 21 -4.34 -46.53 11.03
N PRO A 22 -3.25 -47.26 11.36
CA PRO A 22 -2.09 -47.43 10.49
C PRO A 22 -2.42 -47.88 9.04
N ALA A 23 -3.54 -48.56 8.81
CA ALA A 23 -4.00 -48.94 7.48
C ALA A 23 -4.49 -47.76 6.62
N ASP A 24 -4.86 -46.64 7.24
CA ASP A 24 -5.37 -45.41 6.59
C ASP A 24 -4.34 -44.27 6.59
N HIS A 25 -3.08 -44.57 6.87
CA HIS A 25 -1.98 -43.60 6.93
C HIS A 25 -1.92 -42.67 5.71
N ASP A 26 -2.12 -43.20 4.49
CA ASP A 26 -2.09 -42.40 3.26
C ASP A 26 -3.19 -41.33 3.22
N ARG A 27 -4.36 -41.62 3.82
CA ARG A 27 -5.45 -40.63 3.97
C ARG A 27 -5.12 -39.62 5.06
N GLN A 28 -4.54 -40.08 6.17
CA GLN A 28 -4.14 -39.21 7.27
C GLN A 28 -3.11 -38.15 6.82
N VAL A 29 -2.13 -38.54 6.02
CA VAL A 29 -1.10 -37.63 5.46
C VAL A 29 -1.73 -36.48 4.67
N ILE A 30 -2.83 -36.72 3.95
CA ILE A 30 -3.52 -35.68 3.18
C ILE A 30 -4.13 -34.63 4.11
N TYR A 31 -4.77 -35.04 5.20
CA TYR A 31 -5.40 -34.10 6.14
C TYR A 31 -4.38 -33.31 6.94
N ILE A 32 -3.27 -33.94 7.33
CA ILE A 32 -2.13 -33.24 7.96
C ILE A 32 -1.56 -32.18 7.01
N ALA A 33 -1.34 -32.54 5.74
CA ALA A 33 -0.86 -31.60 4.73
C ALA A 33 -1.86 -30.45 4.49
N ALA A 34 -3.16 -30.75 4.50
CA ALA A 34 -4.21 -29.75 4.38
C ALA A 34 -4.24 -28.76 5.56
N GLU A 35 -4.05 -29.24 6.79
CA GLU A 35 -3.94 -28.38 7.98
C GLU A 35 -2.69 -27.48 7.91
N ALA A 36 -1.54 -28.01 7.51
CA ALA A 36 -0.32 -27.21 7.34
C ALA A 36 -0.49 -26.11 6.28
N LEU A 37 -1.17 -26.41 5.16
CA LEU A 37 -1.49 -25.41 4.14
C LEU A 37 -2.49 -24.35 4.66
N LEU A 38 -3.40 -24.72 5.56
CA LEU A 38 -4.31 -23.78 6.20
C LEU A 38 -3.55 -22.82 7.12
N ASP A 39 -2.59 -23.31 7.90
CA ASP A 39 -1.69 -22.49 8.72
C ASP A 39 -0.91 -21.48 7.86
N GLU A 40 -0.32 -21.94 6.75
CA GLU A 40 0.39 -21.07 5.81
C GLU A 40 -0.52 -19.97 5.23
N LEU A 41 -1.78 -20.31 4.94
CA LEU A 41 -2.75 -19.36 4.42
C LEU A 41 -3.14 -18.31 5.47
N GLU A 42 -3.29 -18.70 6.74
CA GLU A 42 -3.56 -17.78 7.85
C GLU A 42 -2.37 -16.84 8.12
N ALA A 43 -1.13 -17.35 8.02
CA ALA A 43 0.07 -16.53 8.11
C ALA A 43 0.19 -15.51 6.97
N LYS A 44 -0.15 -15.92 5.74
CA LYS A 44 -0.18 -15.02 4.57
C LYS A 44 -1.26 -13.95 4.70
N ASP A 45 -2.46 -14.30 5.16
CA ASP A 45 -3.53 -13.31 5.39
C ASP A 45 -3.13 -12.28 6.45
N SER A 46 -2.45 -12.71 7.51
CA SER A 46 -1.91 -11.81 8.53
C SER A 46 -0.84 -10.88 7.97
N THR A 47 0.03 -11.40 7.10
CA THR A 47 1.05 -10.60 6.38
C THR A 47 0.41 -9.59 5.45
N ILE A 48 -0.61 -10.00 4.68
CA ILE A 48 -1.36 -9.12 3.78
C ILE A 48 -2.05 -8.02 4.58
N ALA A 49 -2.66 -8.34 5.72
CA ALA A 49 -3.30 -7.34 6.58
C ALA A 49 -2.29 -6.31 7.10
N ALA A 50 -1.09 -6.75 7.50
CA ALA A 50 -0.02 -5.86 7.92
C ALA A 50 0.46 -4.95 6.77
N GLN A 51 0.70 -5.53 5.58
CA GLN A 51 1.08 -4.78 4.38
C GLN A 51 0.00 -3.79 3.95
N GLN A 52 -1.27 -4.17 4.00
CA GLN A 52 -2.39 -3.26 3.71
C GLN A 52 -2.45 -2.08 4.69
N HIS A 53 -2.15 -2.33 5.97
CA HIS A 53 -2.07 -1.26 6.96
C HIS A 53 -0.90 -0.31 6.65
N GLU A 54 0.28 -0.85 6.34
CA GLU A 54 1.47 -0.06 5.96
C GLU A 54 1.22 0.77 4.70
N ILE A 55 0.67 0.17 3.64
CA ILE A 55 0.30 0.88 2.41
C ILE A 55 -0.69 2.00 2.72
N ARG A 56 -1.69 1.76 3.57
CA ARG A 56 -2.65 2.81 3.97
C ARG A 56 -1.94 3.97 4.67
N MET A 57 -1.02 3.68 5.58
CA MET A 57 -0.25 4.72 6.28
C MET A 57 0.61 5.54 5.31
N LEU A 58 1.27 4.87 4.37
CA LEU A 58 2.07 5.53 3.33
C LEU A 58 1.21 6.38 2.39
N LEU A 59 0.05 5.87 1.94
CA LEU A 59 -0.87 6.63 1.11
C LEU A 59 -1.38 7.89 1.82
N ASN A 60 -1.72 7.79 3.10
CA ASN A 60 -2.12 8.96 3.90
C ASN A 60 -0.98 10.00 4.03
N ALA A 61 0.27 9.56 4.05
CA ALA A 61 1.43 10.45 4.08
C ALA A 61 1.73 11.10 2.71
N ILE A 62 1.38 10.42 1.61
CA ILE A 62 1.58 10.88 0.23
C ILE A 62 0.42 11.73 -0.28
N GLU A 63 -0.71 11.82 0.43
CA GLU A 63 -1.75 12.83 0.15
C GLU A 63 -1.26 14.28 0.44
N GLU A 64 -0.12 14.66 -0.14
CA GLU A 64 0.21 16.04 -0.45
C GLU A 64 -0.78 16.49 -1.52
N LYS A 65 -1.63 17.46 -1.16
CA LYS A 65 -2.61 18.00 -2.11
C LYS A 65 -1.84 18.62 -3.27
N PRO A 66 -2.23 18.33 -4.53
CA PRO A 66 -1.63 18.98 -5.68
C PRO A 66 -1.78 20.48 -5.53
N CYS A 67 -0.80 21.25 -6.03
CA CYS A 67 -0.79 22.69 -5.85
C CYS A 67 -2.14 23.30 -6.27
N PRO A 68 -2.87 24.02 -5.41
CA PRO A 68 -4.20 24.52 -5.74
C PRO A 68 -4.20 25.56 -6.87
N LYS A 69 -3.03 26.08 -7.25
CA LYS A 69 -2.84 27.10 -8.28
C LYS A 69 -2.44 26.52 -9.64
N CYS A 70 -1.68 25.41 -9.68
CA CYS A 70 -1.21 24.82 -10.93
C CYS A 70 -1.48 23.31 -11.08
N ASN A 71 -2.09 22.64 -10.09
CA ASN A 71 -2.32 21.20 -10.09
C ASN A 71 -1.08 20.39 -10.53
N ASP A 72 0.08 20.79 -9.99
CA ASP A 72 1.42 20.26 -10.28
C ASP A 72 1.92 20.34 -11.73
N THR A 73 1.26 21.09 -12.61
CA THR A 73 1.80 21.41 -13.95
C THR A 73 3.01 22.33 -13.86
N GLY A 74 3.12 23.09 -12.77
CA GLY A 74 4.12 24.14 -12.58
C GLY A 74 3.79 25.43 -13.32
N MET A 75 2.67 25.51 -14.03
CA MET A 75 2.22 26.69 -14.76
C MET A 75 0.87 27.16 -14.21
N ALA A 76 0.74 28.46 -13.98
CA ALA A 76 -0.48 29.09 -13.49
C ALA A 76 -0.95 30.16 -14.46
N ASP A 77 -2.26 30.31 -14.62
CA ASP A 77 -2.84 31.43 -15.35
C ASP A 77 -2.55 32.73 -14.59
N SER A 78 -1.90 33.67 -15.27
CA SER A 78 -1.63 35.01 -14.73
C SER A 78 -2.88 35.90 -14.74
N GLY A 79 -3.97 35.49 -15.41
CA GLY A 79 -5.16 36.29 -15.67
C GLY A 79 -5.00 37.25 -16.84
N GLY A 80 -3.89 37.17 -17.58
CA GLY A 80 -3.63 37.96 -18.78
C GLY A 80 -3.93 37.20 -20.07
N THR A 81 -4.18 37.93 -21.16
CA THR A 81 -4.38 37.35 -22.50
C THR A 81 -3.40 37.97 -23.48
N GLN A 82 -2.77 37.13 -24.30
CA GLN A 82 -1.82 37.53 -25.32
C GLN A 82 -2.52 38.27 -26.48
N PRO A 83 -1.79 39.07 -27.28
CA PRO A 83 -2.38 39.82 -28.39
C PRO A 83 -3.08 38.97 -29.45
N TRP A 84 -2.77 37.67 -29.53
CA TRP A 84 -3.41 36.69 -30.42
C TRP A 84 -4.52 35.86 -29.76
N GLY A 85 -4.91 36.19 -28.53
CA GLY A 85 -6.10 35.66 -27.86
C GLY A 85 -5.87 34.48 -26.92
N GLU A 86 -4.63 34.01 -26.74
CA GLU A 86 -4.31 32.90 -25.83
C GLU A 86 -4.04 33.38 -24.40
N PRO A 87 -4.42 32.62 -23.35
CA PRO A 87 -4.05 32.93 -21.98
C PRO A 87 -2.54 32.98 -21.75
N ILE A 88 -2.09 33.87 -20.87
CA ILE A 88 -0.68 33.95 -20.45
C ILE A 88 -0.45 33.01 -19.28
N GLU A 89 0.23 31.90 -19.53
CA GLU A 89 0.73 31.00 -18.50
C GLU A 89 2.07 31.51 -17.94
N ILE A 90 2.20 31.54 -16.62
CA ILE A 90 3.43 31.89 -15.89
C ILE A 90 3.87 30.75 -14.99
N GLU A 91 5.14 30.73 -14.60
CA GLU A 91 5.64 29.75 -13.64
C GLU A 91 4.94 29.92 -12.28
N CYS A 92 4.47 28.81 -11.71
CA CYS A 92 3.75 28.81 -10.45
C CYS A 92 4.71 29.00 -9.27
N ASP A 93 4.30 29.81 -8.29
CA ASP A 93 5.08 30.11 -7.09
C ASP A 93 5.44 28.87 -6.25
N CYS A 94 4.75 27.73 -6.44
CA CYS A 94 5.09 26.49 -5.77
C CYS A 94 6.48 25.97 -6.17
N ARG A 95 6.90 26.15 -7.43
CA ARG A 95 8.23 25.73 -7.90
C ARG A 95 9.37 26.50 -7.26
N GLN A 96 9.16 27.77 -6.98
CA GLN A 96 10.15 28.60 -6.30
C GLN A 96 10.35 28.16 -4.84
N ARG A 97 9.28 27.70 -4.18
CA ARG A 97 9.40 27.15 -2.82
C ARG A 97 10.26 25.90 -2.82
N ASP A 98 10.05 24.98 -3.77
CA ASP A 98 10.81 23.73 -3.89
C ASP A 98 12.30 23.97 -4.18
N ALA A 99 12.59 24.92 -5.07
CA ALA A 99 13.97 25.31 -5.38
C ALA A 99 14.67 25.93 -4.16
N ASN A 100 13.98 26.83 -3.44
CA ASN A 100 14.52 27.46 -2.24
C ASN A 100 14.71 26.46 -1.10
N THR A 101 13.77 25.54 -0.85
CA THR A 101 13.98 24.48 0.15
C THR A 101 15.12 23.55 -0.26
N ALA A 102 15.25 23.18 -1.53
CA ALA A 102 16.36 22.36 -1.99
C ALA A 102 17.72 23.06 -1.79
N GLU A 103 17.81 24.36 -2.06
CA GLU A 103 19.02 25.15 -1.83
C GLU A 103 19.35 25.28 -0.34
N LEU A 104 18.34 25.54 0.51
CA LEU A 104 18.49 25.59 1.97
C LEU A 104 18.94 24.25 2.56
N VAL A 105 18.49 23.12 1.98
CA VAL A 105 18.98 21.77 2.35
C VAL A 105 20.41 21.56 1.87
N ALA A 106 20.74 21.94 0.63
CA ALA A 106 22.09 21.78 0.06
C ALA A 106 23.15 22.62 0.79
N THR A 107 22.77 23.79 1.30
CA THR A 107 23.60 24.66 2.13
C THR A 107 23.60 24.28 3.61
N GLY A 108 22.83 23.25 4.00
CA GLY A 108 22.77 22.75 5.37
C GLY A 108 22.06 23.69 6.34
N ILE A 109 21.29 24.66 5.84
CA ILE A 109 20.53 25.61 6.67
C ILE A 109 19.33 24.92 7.31
N ILE A 110 18.70 23.99 6.59
CA ILE A 110 17.61 23.16 7.10
C ILE A 110 17.88 21.68 6.76
N THR A 111 17.48 20.77 7.66
CA THR A 111 17.51 19.32 7.41
C THR A 111 16.15 18.86 6.92
N LYS A 112 16.12 17.97 5.91
CA LYS A 112 14.87 17.30 5.54
C LYS A 112 14.36 16.48 6.73
N VAL A 113 13.06 16.55 6.97
CA VAL A 113 12.43 15.74 8.01
C VAL A 113 12.29 14.33 7.45
N GLY A 114 13.04 13.37 8.02
CA GLY A 114 12.86 11.94 7.77
C GLY A 114 13.94 11.24 6.93
N GLU A 115 15.22 11.43 7.25
CA GLU A 115 16.27 10.43 6.95
C GLU A 115 16.49 9.49 8.14
#